data_AF-A0A3A6DAA6-F1
#
_entry.id   AF-A0A3A6DAA6-F1
#
_cell.length_a   1.000
_cell.length_b   1.000
_cell.length_c   1.000
_cell.angle_alpha   90.00
_cell.angle_beta   90.00
_cell.angle_gamma   90.00
#
_symmetry.space_group_name_H-M   'P 1'
#
loop_
_entity.id
_entity.type
_entity.pdbx_description
1 polymer ?
#
loop_
_entity_poly.entity_id
_entity_poly.type
_entity_poly.pdbx_seq_one_letter_code
_entity_poly.pdbx_strand_id
1 'polypeptide(L)'
;MASMAGGVIMKKRDVIRQKNKLRTTGSFRYMRYAKYACVAMIVLFLVYVGGLSNLSGKSYEELISKSPIVITGFMICTANLYVWYVLKNFLKDLEVPQHVESVRVNLLLMTVGQFVLMNFISAILMILSLRKYFSWESFSLKGALKEIRKEGQLSVLVITAVVLILFISLVFGIYFSIR
;
A
#
# COMPACT_ATOMS: atom_id res chain seq x y z
N MET A 1 -21.45 -5.46 27.98
CA MET A 1 -20.18 -4.87 28.42
C MET A 1 -19.35 -4.48 27.20
N ALA A 2 -19.29 -3.19 26.89
CA ALA A 2 -18.50 -2.63 25.80
C ALA A 2 -17.00 -2.66 26.16
N SER A 3 -16.13 -2.80 25.15
CA SER A 3 -14.68 -2.71 25.30
C SER A 3 -14.23 -1.42 24.65
N MET A 4 -13.61 -0.52 25.41
CA MET A 4 -13.07 0.73 24.88
C MET A 4 -11.68 0.47 24.29
N ALA A 5 -11.54 0.71 22.98
CA ALA A 5 -10.25 0.84 22.33
C ALA A 5 -10.35 1.98 21.30
N GLY A 6 -9.60 3.05 21.52
CA GLY A 6 -9.47 4.16 20.56
C GLY A 6 -10.69 5.08 20.39
N GLY A 7 -11.55 5.23 21.41
CA GLY A 7 -12.65 6.20 21.38
C GLY A 7 -13.90 5.82 20.56
N VAL A 8 -13.96 4.60 20.02
CA VAL A 8 -15.15 4.07 19.34
C VAL A 8 -15.75 2.94 20.17
N ILE A 9 -16.99 3.11 20.65
CA ILE A 9 -17.73 2.07 21.38
C ILE A 9 -18.17 0.99 20.38
N MET A 10 -17.32 -0.01 20.15
CA MET A 10 -17.70 -1.20 19.40
C MET A 10 -18.37 -2.23 20.31
N LYS A 11 -19.49 -2.82 19.87
CA LYS A 11 -20.10 -3.95 20.58
C LYS A 11 -19.11 -5.12 20.55
N LYS A 12 -18.93 -5.83 21.67
CA LYS A 12 -18.01 -6.99 21.76
C LYS A 12 -18.17 -8.01 20.61
N ARG A 13 -19.39 -8.19 20.09
CA ARG A 13 -19.66 -9.07 18.93
C ARG A 13 -18.95 -8.61 17.65
N ASP A 14 -18.89 -7.31 17.39
CA ASP A 14 -18.28 -6.77 16.18
C ASP A 14 -16.75 -6.91 16.23
N VAL A 15 -16.16 -6.71 17.41
CA VAL A 15 -14.72 -6.97 17.64
C VAL A 15 -14.37 -8.44 17.41
N ILE A 16 -15.19 -9.36 17.94
CA ILE A 16 -15.00 -10.80 17.73
C ILE A 16 -15.16 -11.16 16.24
N ARG A 17 -16.12 -10.56 15.55
CA ARG A 17 -16.34 -10.77 14.11
C ARG A 17 -15.17 -10.27 13.26
N GLN A 18 -14.62 -9.10 13.57
CA GLN A 18 -13.43 -8.57 12.88
C GLN A 18 -12.18 -9.41 13.21
N LYS A 19 -12.02 -9.85 14.46
CA LYS A 19 -10.93 -10.74 14.87
C LYS A 19 -10.98 -12.10 14.18
N ASN A 20 -12.17 -12.68 14.00
CA ASN A 20 -12.36 -13.98 13.32
C ASN A 20 -12.00 -13.92 11.82
N LYS A 21 -11.93 -12.73 11.23
CA LYS A 21 -11.46 -12.52 9.85
C LYS A 21 -9.92 -12.54 9.75
N LEU A 22 -9.22 -12.47 10.87
CA LEU A 22 -7.76 -12.59 10.95
C LEU A 22 -7.38 -14.03 11.31
N ARG A 23 -6.49 -14.62 10.52
CA ARG A 23 -5.91 -15.96 10.79
C ARG A 23 -4.87 -15.93 11.89
N THR A 24 -4.18 -14.81 12.06
CA THR A 24 -3.18 -14.62 13.12
C THR A 24 -3.25 -13.19 13.61
N THR A 25 -3.38 -13.03 14.93
CA THR A 25 -3.33 -11.73 15.60
C THR A 25 -1.96 -11.54 16.24
N GLY A 26 -1.24 -10.47 15.87
CA GLY A 26 0.01 -10.10 16.54
C GLY A 26 1.18 -9.78 15.61
N SER A 27 1.85 -8.67 15.91
CA SER A 27 3.05 -8.07 15.30
C SER A 27 3.02 -7.70 13.81
N PHE A 28 2.14 -8.28 12.98
CA PHE A 28 1.98 -7.97 11.54
C PHE A 28 3.30 -7.73 10.79
N ARG A 29 4.32 -8.56 11.07
CA ARG A 29 5.71 -8.37 10.64
C ARG A 29 5.85 -8.14 9.13
N TYR A 30 5.18 -8.94 8.30
CA TYR A 30 5.30 -8.77 6.84
C TYR A 30 4.71 -7.45 6.33
N MET A 31 3.66 -6.94 6.98
CA MET A 31 3.08 -5.64 6.64
C MET A 31 4.00 -4.49 7.10
N ARG A 32 4.68 -4.65 8.24
CA ARG A 32 5.76 -3.73 8.68
C ARG A 32 6.96 -3.78 7.73
N TYR A 33 7.36 -4.96 7.27
CA TYR A 33 8.45 -5.12 6.30
C TYR A 33 8.08 -4.51 4.95
N ALA A 34 6.86 -4.71 4.45
CA ALA A 34 6.39 -4.05 3.23
C ALA A 34 6.48 -2.52 3.37
N LYS A 35 6.03 -1.98 4.51
CA LYS A 35 6.15 -0.56 4.83
C LYS A 35 7.60 -0.08 4.80
N TYR A 36 8.53 -0.83 5.40
CA TYR A 36 9.96 -0.45 5.38
C TYR A 36 10.59 -0.60 4.00
N ALA A 37 10.19 -1.60 3.21
CA ALA A 37 10.65 -1.78 1.83
C ALA A 37 10.27 -0.58 0.96
N CYS A 38 9.06 -0.02 1.13
CA CYS A 38 8.65 1.20 0.43
C CYS A 38 9.58 2.39 0.73
N VAL A 39 9.98 2.57 2.00
CA VAL A 39 10.92 3.63 2.40
C VAL A 39 12.33 3.36 1.87
N ALA A 40 12.80 2.11 1.97
CA ALA A 40 14.10 1.72 1.49
C ALA A 40 14.27 2.00 -0.01
N MET A 41 13.25 1.73 -0.83
CA MET A 41 13.25 2.04 -2.26
C MET A 41 13.42 3.55 -2.53
N ILE A 42 12.78 4.40 -1.73
CA ILE A 42 12.91 5.86 -1.86
C ILE A 42 14.33 6.31 -1.51
N VAL A 43 14.91 5.78 -0.43
CA VAL A 43 16.30 6.08 -0.02
C VAL A 43 17.28 5.65 -1.11
N LEU A 44 17.12 4.44 -1.66
CA LEU A 44 17.96 3.93 -2.74
C LEU A 44 17.86 4.80 -4.00
N PHE A 45 16.66 5.26 -4.35
CA PHE A 45 16.46 6.17 -5.47
C PHE A 45 17.16 7.51 -5.25
N LEU A 46 17.07 8.11 -4.05
CA LEU A 46 17.76 9.35 -3.74
C LEU A 46 19.28 9.22 -3.83
N VAL A 47 19.83 8.10 -3.33
CA VAL A 47 21.27 7.79 -3.46
C VAL A 47 21.66 7.62 -4.93
N TYR A 48 20.83 6.94 -5.72
CA TYR A 48 21.06 6.75 -7.16
C TYR A 48 21.08 8.09 -7.91
N VAL A 49 20.09 8.96 -7.71
CA VAL A 49 20.02 10.25 -8.41
C VAL A 49 21.15 11.18 -7.93
N GLY A 50 21.47 11.19 -6.64
CA GLY A 50 22.59 11.97 -6.11
C GLY A 50 23.94 11.52 -6.66
N GLY A 51 24.17 10.20 -6.74
CA GLY A 51 25.36 9.63 -7.37
C GLY A 51 25.44 9.98 -8.86
N LEU A 52 24.32 9.86 -9.58
CA LEU A 52 24.26 10.19 -11.01
C LEU A 52 24.51 11.69 -11.27
N SER A 53 24.01 12.57 -10.42
CA SER A 53 24.24 14.02 -10.47
C SER A 53 25.72 14.34 -10.29
N ASN A 54 26.36 13.77 -9.25
CA ASN A 54 27.78 13.97 -8.98
C ASN A 54 28.67 13.45 -10.12
N LEU A 55 28.37 12.27 -10.67
CA LEU A 55 29.18 11.66 -11.73
C LEU A 55 28.99 12.34 -13.09
N SER A 56 27.78 12.82 -13.39
CA SER A 56 27.47 13.42 -14.69
C SER A 56 27.67 14.93 -14.74
N GLY A 57 27.91 15.58 -13.59
CA GLY A 57 27.97 17.04 -13.46
C GLY A 57 26.63 17.74 -13.76
N LYS A 58 25.52 16.99 -13.82
CA LYS A 58 24.18 17.50 -14.16
C LYS A 58 23.40 17.84 -12.91
N SER A 59 22.60 18.91 -12.96
CA SER A 59 21.70 19.26 -11.87
C SER A 59 20.56 18.25 -11.73
N TYR A 60 19.96 18.18 -10.54
CA TYR A 60 18.80 17.34 -10.28
C TYR A 60 17.62 17.66 -11.22
N GLU A 61 17.39 18.94 -11.50
CA GLU A 61 16.32 19.40 -12.40
C GLU A 61 16.54 18.87 -13.82
N GLU A 62 17.78 18.86 -14.28
CA GLU A 62 18.11 18.36 -15.61
C GLU A 62 17.93 16.82 -15.69
N LEU A 63 18.30 16.10 -14.63
CA LEU A 63 18.10 14.65 -14.57
C LEU A 63 16.61 14.28 -14.53
N ILE A 64 15.81 14.99 -13.74
CA ILE A 64 14.36 14.75 -13.63
C ILE A 64 13.61 15.20 -14.88
N SER A 65 14.11 16.15 -15.67
CA SER A 65 13.41 16.59 -16.89
C SER A 65 13.79 15.78 -18.14
N LYS A 66 15.02 15.27 -18.22
CA LYS A 66 15.55 14.68 -19.46
C LYS A 66 15.79 13.19 -19.40
N SER A 67 15.89 12.58 -18.22
CA SER A 67 16.15 11.14 -18.10
C SER A 67 14.85 10.37 -17.81
N PRO A 68 14.31 9.61 -18.77
CA PRO A 68 13.06 8.89 -18.56
C PRO A 68 13.15 7.83 -17.46
N ILE A 69 14.36 7.29 -17.22
CA ILE A 69 14.63 6.37 -16.12
C ILE A 69 14.48 7.08 -14.77
N VAL A 70 15.02 8.31 -14.64
CA VAL A 70 14.92 9.11 -13.41
C VAL A 70 13.48 9.55 -13.17
N ILE A 71 12.76 9.97 -14.22
CA ILE A 71 11.33 10.32 -14.13
C ILE A 71 10.50 9.12 -13.65
N THR A 72 10.71 7.96 -14.28
CA THR A 72 10.00 6.72 -13.93
C THR A 72 10.30 6.31 -12.50
N GLY A 73 11.58 6.35 -12.08
CA GLY A 73 11.99 6.08 -10.71
C GLY A 73 11.35 7.04 -9.70
N PHE A 74 11.25 8.33 -10.03
CA PHE A 74 10.59 9.34 -9.19
C PHE A 74 9.10 9.05 -9.02
N MET A 75 8.40 8.71 -10.12
CA MET A 75 6.98 8.33 -10.08
C MET A 75 6.74 7.08 -9.23
N ILE A 76 7.55 6.04 -9.41
CA ILE A 76 7.47 4.81 -8.59
C ILE A 76 7.73 5.11 -7.12
N CYS A 77 8.71 5.97 -6.81
CA CYS A 77 9.00 6.38 -5.42
C CYS A 77 7.87 7.18 -4.78
N THR A 78 7.20 8.03 -5.57
CA THR A 78 6.03 8.78 -5.10
C THR A 78 4.84 7.85 -4.81
N ALA A 79 4.60 6.86 -5.68
CA ALA A 79 3.62 5.81 -5.40
C ALA A 79 3.98 5.01 -4.14
N ASN A 80 5.27 4.72 -3.92
CA ASN A 80 5.75 4.04 -2.71
C ASN A 80 5.56 4.86 -1.42
N LEU A 81 5.68 6.19 -1.48
CA LEU A 81 5.36 7.07 -0.36
C LEU A 81 3.88 6.96 0.02
N TYR A 82 2.99 6.98 -0.98
CA TYR A 82 1.56 6.78 -0.75
C TYR A 82 1.26 5.41 -0.13
N VAL A 83 1.84 4.35 -0.69
CA VAL A 83 1.69 2.98 -0.19
C VAL A 83 2.20 2.84 1.25
N TRP A 84 3.34 3.45 1.58
CA TRP A 84 3.86 3.51 2.94
C TRP A 84 2.87 4.17 3.90
N TYR A 85 2.28 5.30 3.50
CA TYR A 85 1.30 6.03 4.30
C TYR A 85 0.06 5.18 4.59
N VAL A 86 -0.47 4.51 3.56
CA VAL A 86 -1.63 3.63 3.70
C VAL A 86 -1.31 2.42 4.59
N LEU A 87 -0.17 1.75 4.39
CA LEU A 87 0.27 0.64 5.24
C LEU A 87 0.46 1.05 6.70
N LYS A 88 0.95 2.27 6.96
CA LYS A 88 1.08 2.82 8.30
C LYS A 88 -0.28 2.94 9.01
N ASN A 89 -1.31 3.39 8.28
CA ASN A 89 -2.66 3.47 8.82
C ASN A 89 -3.28 2.09 9.03
N PHE A 90 -3.10 1.17 8.09
CA PHE A 90 -3.57 -0.22 8.24
C PHE A 90 -2.96 -0.93 9.43
N LEU A 91 -1.68 -0.69 9.75
CA LEU A 91 -1.06 -1.26 10.93
C LEU A 91 -1.77 -0.80 12.23
N LYS A 92 -2.21 0.48 12.29
CA LYS A 92 -2.98 0.99 13.43
C LYS A 92 -4.37 0.36 13.49
N ASP A 93 -5.05 0.24 12.35
CA ASP A 93 -6.39 -0.36 12.24
C ASP A 93 -6.38 -1.86 12.57
N LEU A 94 -5.26 -2.55 12.33
CA LEU A 94 -5.11 -3.96 12.68
C LEU A 94 -4.65 -4.18 14.14
N GLU A 95 -3.98 -3.20 14.77
CA GLU A 95 -3.62 -3.25 16.19
C GLU A 95 -4.86 -3.16 17.10
N VAL A 96 -5.85 -2.36 16.69
CA VAL A 96 -7.20 -2.36 17.26
C VAL A 96 -8.14 -2.89 16.18
N PRO A 97 -8.38 -4.22 16.06
CA PRO A 97 -8.96 -4.87 14.86
C PRO A 97 -10.27 -4.24 14.38
N GLN A 98 -10.11 -3.18 13.60
CA GLN A 98 -11.11 -2.30 13.04
C GLN A 98 -10.94 -2.38 11.52
N HIS A 99 -12.04 -2.36 10.79
CA HIS A 99 -12.02 -2.25 9.34
C HIS A 99 -11.20 -3.33 8.60
N VAL A 100 -11.18 -4.58 9.10
CA VAL A 100 -10.31 -5.66 8.58
C VAL A 100 -10.59 -5.95 7.10
N GLU A 101 -11.85 -5.87 6.65
CA GLU A 101 -12.17 -6.06 5.22
C GLU A 101 -11.69 -4.89 4.35
N SER A 102 -11.76 -3.65 4.86
CA SER A 102 -11.18 -2.49 4.16
C SER A 102 -9.69 -2.66 3.97
N VAL A 103 -8.97 -3.03 5.03
CA VAL A 103 -7.53 -3.30 4.98
C VAL A 103 -7.23 -4.41 3.98
N ARG A 104 -7.98 -5.52 4.03
CA ARG A 104 -7.78 -6.66 3.11
C ARG A 104 -7.94 -6.29 1.65
N VAL A 105 -9.05 -5.62 1.30
CA VAL A 105 -9.35 -5.25 -0.10
C VAL A 105 -8.37 -4.19 -0.61
N ASN A 106 -8.04 -3.19 0.20
CA ASN A 106 -7.02 -2.21 -0.18
C ASN A 106 -5.64 -2.84 -0.34
N LEU A 107 -5.26 -3.75 0.55
CA LEU A 107 -3.97 -4.43 0.47
C LEU A 107 -3.88 -5.31 -0.79
N LEU A 108 -4.98 -5.94 -1.22
CA LEU A 108 -5.04 -6.62 -2.52
C LEU A 108 -4.81 -5.65 -3.68
N LEU A 109 -5.51 -4.53 -3.68
CA LEU A 109 -5.40 -3.51 -4.71
C LEU A 109 -3.97 -2.94 -4.78
N MET A 110 -3.37 -2.64 -3.63
CA MET A 110 -1.98 -2.19 -3.51
C MET A 110 -0.99 -3.24 -3.98
N THR A 111 -1.23 -4.52 -3.69
CA THR A 111 -0.37 -5.62 -4.16
C THR A 111 -0.33 -5.66 -5.68
N VAL A 112 -1.50 -5.59 -6.33
CA VAL A 112 -1.60 -5.57 -7.80
C VAL A 112 -0.92 -4.31 -8.35
N GLY A 113 -1.19 -3.14 -7.77
CA GLY A 113 -0.56 -1.89 -8.22
C GLY A 113 0.96 -1.90 -8.09
N GLN A 114 1.49 -2.42 -6.99
CA GLN A 114 2.93 -2.54 -6.76
C GLN A 114 3.59 -3.55 -7.69
N PHE A 115 2.90 -4.64 -8.03
CA PHE A 115 3.38 -5.60 -9.02
C PHE A 115 3.47 -4.97 -10.42
N VAL A 116 2.43 -4.23 -10.83
CA VAL A 116 2.41 -3.53 -12.12
C VAL A 116 3.48 -2.44 -12.20
N LEU A 117 3.74 -1.74 -11.09
CA LEU A 117 4.83 -0.76 -10.97
C LEU A 117 6.22 -1.39 -10.79
N MET A 118 6.36 -2.70 -11.00
CA MET A 118 7.62 -3.46 -10.88
C MET A 118 8.27 -3.40 -9.49
N ASN A 119 7.54 -3.01 -8.45
CA ASN A 119 8.03 -3.04 -7.07
C ASN A 119 7.80 -4.41 -6.44
N PHE A 120 8.57 -5.40 -6.92
CA PHE A 120 8.39 -6.81 -6.55
C PHE A 120 8.63 -7.10 -5.08
N ILE A 121 9.59 -6.42 -4.44
CA ILE A 121 9.90 -6.63 -3.01
C ILE A 121 8.67 -6.30 -2.15
N SER A 122 8.09 -5.11 -2.39
CA SER A 122 6.86 -4.67 -1.74
C SER A 122 5.69 -5.61 -2.03
N ALA A 123 5.47 -5.95 -3.31
CA ALA A 123 4.38 -6.84 -3.72
C ALA A 123 4.48 -8.22 -3.06
N ILE A 124 5.66 -8.85 -3.04
CA ILE A 124 5.87 -10.16 -2.39
C ILE A 124 5.57 -10.09 -0.90
N LEU A 125 6.05 -9.07 -0.20
CA LEU A 125 5.78 -8.89 1.23
C LEU A 125 4.28 -8.67 1.50
N MET A 126 3.58 -7.95 0.62
CA MET A 126 2.12 -7.79 0.70
C MET A 126 1.39 -9.11 0.44
N ILE A 127 1.79 -9.91 -0.55
CA ILE A 127 1.24 -11.26 -0.79
C ILE A 127 1.40 -12.14 0.44
N LEU A 128 2.60 -12.14 1.05
CA LEU A 128 2.86 -12.90 2.28
C LEU A 128 1.97 -12.43 3.43
N SER A 129 1.75 -11.12 3.55
CA SER A 129 0.87 -10.56 4.58
C SER A 129 -0.60 -10.94 4.36
N LEU A 130 -1.08 -10.92 3.11
CA LEU A 130 -2.43 -11.33 2.71
C LEU A 130 -2.68 -12.82 3.01
N ARG A 131 -1.72 -13.68 2.68
CA ARG A 131 -1.82 -15.12 2.90
C ARG A 131 -1.74 -15.50 4.39
N LYS A 132 -0.87 -14.83 5.16
CA LYS A 132 -0.60 -15.19 6.55
C LYS A 132 -1.63 -14.63 7.52
N TYR A 133 -2.07 -13.39 7.32
CA TYR A 133 -2.86 -12.69 8.33
C TYR A 133 -4.36 -12.72 8.09
N PHE A 134 -4.83 -12.90 6.85
CA PHE A 134 -6.27 -12.85 6.54
C PHE A 134 -6.83 -14.24 6.28
N SER A 135 -8.04 -14.51 6.80
CA SER A 135 -8.80 -15.71 6.45
C SER A 135 -9.52 -15.52 5.12
N TRP A 136 -9.41 -16.51 4.23
CA TRP A 136 -9.98 -16.51 2.88
C TRP A 136 -11.21 -17.42 2.74
N GLU A 137 -11.49 -18.26 3.74
CA GLU A 137 -12.53 -19.30 3.68
C GLU A 137 -13.95 -18.76 3.54
N SER A 138 -14.20 -17.53 4.02
CA SER A 138 -15.50 -16.84 3.94
C SER A 138 -15.46 -15.56 3.11
N PHE A 139 -14.39 -15.34 2.34
CA PHE A 139 -14.22 -14.10 1.59
C PHE A 139 -15.13 -14.04 0.38
N SER A 140 -15.95 -12.98 0.30
CA SER A 140 -16.72 -12.62 -0.89
C SER A 140 -16.48 -11.16 -1.21
N LEU A 141 -16.02 -10.87 -2.43
CA LEU A 141 -15.67 -9.51 -2.86
C LEU A 141 -16.90 -8.56 -2.82
N LYS A 142 -18.08 -9.06 -3.21
CA LYS A 142 -19.35 -8.32 -3.10
C LYS A 142 -19.72 -8.06 -1.63
N GLY A 143 -19.49 -9.04 -0.76
CA GLY A 143 -19.72 -8.93 0.69
C GLY A 143 -18.78 -7.91 1.34
N ALA A 144 -17.49 -7.98 1.01
CA ALA A 144 -16.47 -7.07 1.51
C ALA A 144 -16.74 -5.63 1.08
N LEU A 145 -17.07 -5.38 -0.19
CA LEU A 145 -17.43 -4.03 -0.68
C LEU A 145 -18.68 -3.46 0.03
N LYS A 146 -19.68 -4.30 0.29
CA LYS A 146 -20.88 -3.88 1.04
C LYS A 146 -20.55 -3.51 2.47
N GLU A 147 -19.61 -4.22 3.10
CA GLU A 147 -19.14 -3.94 4.46
C GLU A 147 -18.28 -2.68 4.52
N ILE A 148 -17.35 -2.49 3.57
CA ILE A 148 -16.54 -1.28 3.42
C ILE A 148 -17.43 -0.03 3.24
N ARG A 149 -18.49 -0.14 2.43
CA ARG A 149 -19.46 0.95 2.24
C ARG A 149 -20.20 1.28 3.54
N LYS A 150 -20.57 0.27 4.34
CA LYS A 150 -21.23 0.46 5.64
C LYS A 150 -20.29 1.07 6.69
N GLU A 151 -19.01 0.76 6.60
CA GLU A 151 -17.97 1.24 7.50
C GLU A 151 -17.42 2.63 7.11
N GLY A 152 -17.90 3.24 6.02
CA GLY A 152 -17.46 4.57 5.57
C GLY A 152 -16.06 4.60 4.94
N GLN A 153 -15.41 3.45 4.76
CA GLN A 153 -14.03 3.31 4.27
C GLN A 153 -13.93 3.24 2.73
N LEU A 154 -15.05 3.41 2.03
CA LEU A 154 -15.09 3.34 0.56
C LEU A 154 -14.28 4.46 -0.10
N SER A 155 -14.20 5.64 0.53
CA SER A 155 -13.37 6.75 0.07
C SER A 155 -11.89 6.37 0.02
N VAL A 156 -11.36 5.70 1.05
CA VAL A 156 -9.96 5.24 1.10
C VAL A 156 -9.66 4.26 -0.02
N LEU A 157 -10.60 3.35 -0.30
CA LEU A 157 -10.48 2.40 -1.41
C LEU A 157 -10.44 3.09 -2.78
N VAL A 158 -11.36 4.03 -3.00
CA VAL A 158 -11.42 4.79 -4.25
C VAL A 158 -10.18 5.64 -4.45
N ILE A 159 -9.73 6.37 -3.42
CA ILE A 159 -8.51 7.17 -3.47
C ILE A 159 -7.30 6.28 -3.80
N THR A 160 -7.18 5.13 -3.13
CA THR A 160 -6.10 4.17 -3.39
C THR A 160 -6.12 3.68 -4.84
N ALA A 161 -7.30 3.36 -5.38
CA ALA A 161 -7.43 2.95 -6.78
C ALA A 161 -7.02 4.06 -7.74
N VAL A 162 -7.53 5.27 -7.54
CA VAL A 162 -7.25 6.43 -8.40
C VAL A 162 -5.76 6.76 -8.39
N VAL A 163 -5.12 6.80 -7.22
CA VAL A 163 -3.69 7.09 -7.10
C VAL A 163 -2.86 6.03 -7.81
N LEU A 164 -3.16 4.74 -7.63
CA LEU A 164 -2.42 3.67 -8.29
C LEU A 164 -2.62 3.69 -9.80
N ILE A 165 -3.85 3.88 -10.29
CA ILE A 165 -4.14 3.98 -11.73
C ILE A 165 -3.38 5.16 -12.33
N LEU A 166 -3.40 6.33 -11.69
CA LEU A 166 -2.66 7.51 -12.13
C LEU A 166 -1.17 7.20 -12.32
N PHE A 167 -0.51 6.65 -11.29
CA PHE A 167 0.92 6.37 -11.37
C PHE A 167 1.26 5.26 -12.38
N ILE A 168 0.41 4.24 -12.50
CA ILE A 168 0.57 3.21 -13.54
C ILE A 168 0.46 3.85 -14.92
N SER A 169 -0.57 4.65 -15.17
CA SER A 169 -0.77 5.34 -16.45
C SER A 169 0.39 6.27 -16.79
N LEU A 170 0.93 7.00 -15.81
CA LEU A 170 2.08 7.88 -16.01
C LEU A 170 3.35 7.09 -16.39
N VAL A 171 3.65 6.02 -15.65
CA VAL A 171 4.82 5.16 -15.93
C VAL A 171 4.72 4.50 -17.30
N PHE A 172 3.55 3.95 -17.65
CA PHE A 172 3.33 3.36 -18.96
C PHE A 172 3.33 4.40 -20.08
N GLY A 173 2.78 5.59 -19.83
CA GLY A 173 2.81 6.69 -20.80
C GLY A 173 4.24 7.10 -21.17
N ILE A 174 5.14 7.18 -20.17
CA ILE A 174 6.57 7.41 -20.41
C ILE A 174 7.18 6.26 -21.21
N TYR A 175 6.91 5.02 -20.82
CA TYR A 175 7.43 3.84 -21.53
C TYR A 175 7.02 3.84 -23.01
N PHE A 176 5.75 4.15 -23.32
CA PHE A 176 5.26 4.26 -24.69
C PHE A 176 5.79 5.49 -25.43
N SER A 177 6.09 6.59 -24.73
CA SER A 177 6.61 7.81 -25.37
C SER A 177 8.10 7.72 -25.74
N ILE A 178 8.85 6.80 -25.14
CA ILE A 178 10.27 6.58 -25.45
C ILE A 178 10.45 5.60 -26.63
N ARG A 179 9.45 4.75 -26.87
CA ARG A 179 9.48 3.69 -27.88
C ARG A 179 8.94 4.18 -29.21
#